data_AF-A0A1S8WP03-F1
#
_entry.id   AF-A0A1S8WP03-F1
#
_cell.length_a   1.000
_cell.length_b   1.000
_cell.length_c   1.000
_cell.angle_alpha   90.00
_cell.angle_beta   90.00
_cell.angle_gamma   90.00
#
_symmetry.space_group_name_H-M   'P 1'
#
loop_
_entity.id
_entity.type
_entity.pdbx_description
1 polymer ?
#
loop_
_entity_poly.entity_id
_entity_poly.type
_entity_poly.pdbx_seq_one_letter_code
_entity_poly.pdbx_strand_id
1 'polypeptide(L)'
;MTSQLSRPRIHALEDNVIHRICSGQVVVTLASAVKELVENSIDAGATKIGKHLSTCYLNTAIVFYVDVRLKEFGSESIEVIDNGTGIIERDFEAISMKVVVHTCASDAPVGTRMEFDANGDILARRPLARSRGTTVIVNQLFHNLPVRRRHLTDPAQLAKEFARTVNLLTAYCLVSVGVQISCVRISKNGRTMSSEYPEQAVQAKGPI
;
A
#
# COMPACT_ATOMS: atom_id res chain seq x y z
N MET A 1 -33.20 -4.21 -20.58
CA MET A 1 -32.95 -4.76 -19.23
C MET A 1 -31.45 -4.89 -19.05
N THR A 2 -30.79 -3.85 -18.55
CA THR A 2 -29.33 -3.79 -18.39
C THR A 2 -28.94 -4.38 -17.04
N SER A 3 -28.26 -5.53 -17.07
CA SER A 3 -27.70 -6.19 -15.89
C SER A 3 -26.65 -5.28 -15.24
N GLN A 4 -26.93 -4.82 -14.03
CA GLN A 4 -25.97 -4.10 -13.19
C GLN A 4 -24.81 -5.04 -12.83
N LEU A 5 -23.66 -4.86 -13.44
CA LEU A 5 -22.41 -5.46 -12.98
C LEU A 5 -22.02 -4.79 -11.65
N SER A 6 -22.19 -5.53 -10.56
CA SER A 6 -21.81 -5.14 -9.20
C SER A 6 -20.31 -4.79 -9.16
N ARG A 7 -19.99 -3.60 -8.66
CA ARG A 7 -18.60 -3.15 -8.42
C ARG A 7 -17.91 -4.13 -7.45
N PRO A 8 -16.60 -4.40 -7.59
CA PRO A 8 -15.87 -5.15 -6.57
C PRO A 8 -15.98 -4.36 -5.25
N ARG A 9 -16.51 -5.02 -4.21
CA ARG A 9 -16.50 -4.49 -2.84
C ARG A 9 -15.26 -5.05 -2.15
N ILE A 10 -14.60 -4.21 -1.35
CA ILE A 10 -13.60 -4.69 -0.39
C ILE A 10 -14.35 -5.61 0.58
N HIS A 11 -13.97 -6.88 0.60
CA HIS A 11 -14.56 -7.87 1.49
C HIS A 11 -13.67 -7.97 2.73
N ALA A 12 -14.28 -7.97 3.92
CA ALA A 12 -13.58 -8.38 5.13
C ALA A 12 -13.03 -9.80 4.94
N LEU A 13 -11.79 -10.02 5.38
CA LEU A 13 -11.16 -11.34 5.35
C LEU A 13 -11.97 -12.28 6.27
N GLU A 14 -12.31 -13.47 5.78
CA GLU A 14 -12.98 -14.49 6.59
C GLU A 14 -12.16 -14.81 7.85
N ASP A 15 -12.83 -15.14 8.96
CA ASP A 15 -12.19 -15.45 10.25
C ASP A 15 -11.12 -16.55 10.13
N ASN A 16 -11.28 -17.50 9.20
CA ASN A 16 -10.29 -18.53 8.90
C ASN A 16 -8.99 -17.96 8.28
N VAL A 17 -9.05 -16.83 7.57
CA VAL A 17 -7.93 -16.11 6.97
C VAL A 17 -7.26 -15.24 8.02
N ILE A 18 -8.02 -14.54 8.85
CA ILE A 18 -7.50 -13.82 10.02
C ILE A 18 -6.75 -14.81 10.94
N HIS A 19 -7.36 -15.96 11.20
CA HIS A 19 -6.74 -17.00 12.01
C HIS A 19 -5.51 -17.63 11.33
N ARG A 20 -5.41 -17.67 10.00
CA ARG A 20 -4.20 -18.11 9.25
C ARG A 20 -3.09 -17.05 9.20
N ILE A 21 -3.45 -15.77 9.25
CA ILE A 21 -2.53 -14.64 9.38
C ILE A 21 -1.95 -14.64 10.80
N CYS A 22 -2.78 -14.92 11.81
CA CYS A 22 -2.42 -14.93 13.22
C CYS A 22 -1.80 -16.26 13.71
N SER A 23 -2.12 -17.42 13.10
CA SER A 23 -1.61 -18.76 13.50
C SER A 23 -0.23 -19.13 12.96
N GLY A 24 0.38 -18.25 12.17
CA GLY A 24 1.74 -18.46 11.69
C GLY A 24 1.92 -19.45 10.53
N GLN A 25 0.86 -19.90 9.86
CA GLN A 25 0.99 -20.74 8.66
C GLN A 25 1.15 -19.94 7.35
N VAL A 26 0.91 -18.63 7.36
CA VAL A 26 1.32 -17.74 6.26
C VAL A 26 2.55 -16.96 6.73
N VAL A 27 3.65 -17.07 5.99
CA VAL A 27 4.84 -16.24 6.25
C VAL A 27 4.51 -14.83 5.78
N VAL A 28 3.99 -14.01 6.69
CA VAL A 28 3.88 -12.57 6.44
C VAL A 28 5.31 -12.01 6.44
N THR A 29 5.79 -11.65 5.26
CA THR A 29 7.08 -10.98 5.03
C THR A 29 6.85 -9.48 4.85
N LEU A 30 7.93 -8.69 4.84
CA LEU A 30 7.85 -7.29 4.43
C LEU A 30 7.21 -7.16 3.05
N ALA A 31 7.66 -7.98 2.10
CA ALA A 31 7.16 -7.97 0.73
C ALA A 31 5.67 -8.33 0.66
N SER A 32 5.19 -9.30 1.43
CA SER A 32 3.75 -9.62 1.44
C SER A 32 2.93 -8.49 2.07
N ALA A 33 3.40 -7.87 3.16
CA ALA A 33 2.69 -6.74 3.75
C ALA A 33 2.60 -5.55 2.78
N VAL A 34 3.69 -5.24 2.08
CA VAL A 34 3.71 -4.19 1.05
C VAL A 34 2.83 -4.56 -0.14
N LYS A 35 2.84 -5.82 -0.58
CA LYS A 35 1.97 -6.33 -1.65
C LYS A 35 0.51 -5.98 -1.40
N GLU A 36 -0.02 -6.39 -0.25
CA GLU A 36 -1.44 -6.21 0.08
C GLU A 36 -1.81 -4.72 0.17
N LEU A 37 -0.94 -3.89 0.74
CA LEU A 37 -1.18 -2.44 0.81
C LEU A 37 -1.16 -1.78 -0.57
N VAL A 38 -0.22 -2.17 -1.43
CA VAL A 38 -0.09 -1.62 -2.79
C VAL A 38 -1.23 -2.09 -3.68
N GLU A 39 -1.67 -3.34 -3.59
CA GLU A 39 -2.85 -3.85 -4.31
C GLU A 39 -4.10 -3.08 -3.92
N ASN A 40 -4.32 -2.86 -2.61
CA ASN A 40 -5.43 -2.04 -2.14
C ASN A 40 -5.39 -0.61 -2.68
N SER A 41 -4.20 0.01 -2.74
CA SER A 41 -4.03 1.34 -3.35
C SER A 41 -4.34 1.30 -4.86
N ILE A 42 -3.82 0.33 -5.60
CA ILE A 42 -4.07 0.19 -7.05
C ILE A 42 -5.57 0.00 -7.31
N ASP A 43 -6.26 -0.83 -6.53
CA ASP A 43 -7.71 -1.03 -6.65
C ASP A 43 -8.49 0.27 -6.39
N ALA A 44 -8.05 1.08 -5.43
CA ALA A 44 -8.62 2.41 -5.16
C ALA A 44 -8.36 3.42 -6.30
N GLY A 45 -7.32 3.22 -7.12
CA GLY A 45 -7.01 4.03 -8.31
C GLY A 45 -7.67 3.52 -9.61
N ALA A 46 -7.86 2.21 -9.72
CA ALA A 46 -8.33 1.53 -10.94
C ALA A 46 -9.77 1.94 -11.35
N THR A 47 -10.61 2.31 -10.38
CA THR A 47 -12.01 2.69 -10.62
C THR A 47 -12.20 3.97 -11.44
N LYS A 48 -11.16 4.80 -11.64
CA LYS A 48 -11.22 6.00 -12.50
C LYS A 48 -10.50 5.83 -13.84
N ILE A 49 -9.42 5.05 -13.90
CA ILE A 49 -8.64 4.87 -15.14
C ILE A 49 -9.31 3.87 -16.07
N GLY A 50 -10.02 2.86 -15.54
CA GLY A 50 -10.60 1.77 -16.31
C GLY A 50 -12.11 1.83 -16.53
N LYS A 51 -12.64 2.83 -17.27
CA LYS A 51 -13.90 2.72 -18.04
C LYS A 51 -13.98 3.62 -19.29
N HIS A 52 -13.03 4.52 -19.50
CA HIS A 52 -13.04 5.46 -20.63
C HIS A 52 -11.67 5.68 -21.29
N LEU A 53 -10.68 4.82 -21.04
CA LEU A 53 -9.45 4.78 -21.85
C LEU A 53 -9.61 3.76 -22.99
N SER A 54 -10.53 4.06 -23.90
CA SER A 54 -10.36 3.65 -25.29
C SER A 54 -9.59 4.78 -25.95
N THR A 55 -8.46 4.48 -26.59
CA THR A 55 -7.56 5.42 -27.30
C THR A 55 -6.74 6.28 -26.33
N CYS A 56 -5.41 6.25 -26.25
CA CYS A 56 -4.42 6.28 -27.32
C CYS A 56 -3.13 5.64 -26.79
N TYR A 57 -2.49 4.78 -27.58
CA TYR A 57 -1.08 4.44 -27.35
C TYR A 57 -0.26 5.71 -27.52
N LEU A 58 0.57 6.04 -26.52
CA LEU A 58 1.45 7.21 -26.41
C LEU A 58 0.75 8.48 -25.86
N ASN A 59 1.24 8.96 -24.70
CA ASN A 59 0.79 10.13 -23.91
C ASN A 59 -0.25 9.89 -22.79
N THR A 60 -0.19 8.74 -22.10
CA THR A 60 -0.86 8.62 -20.80
C THR A 60 -0.14 9.49 -19.78
N ALA A 61 -0.71 10.65 -19.45
CA ALA A 61 -0.27 11.41 -18.28
C ALA A 61 -0.40 10.50 -17.03
N ILE A 62 0.64 10.44 -16.22
CA ILE A 62 0.59 9.75 -14.93
C ILE A 62 -0.43 10.50 -14.07
N VAL A 63 -1.58 9.86 -13.82
CA VAL A 63 -2.67 10.44 -13.03
C VAL A 63 -2.82 9.77 -11.66
N PHE A 64 -2.23 8.58 -11.49
CA PHE A 64 -2.28 7.82 -10.25
C PHE A 64 -0.86 7.48 -9.80
N TYR A 65 -0.57 7.71 -8.52
CA TYR A 65 0.71 7.36 -7.93
C TYR A 65 0.53 6.64 -6.60
N VAL A 66 1.50 5.78 -6.30
CA VAL A 66 1.65 5.07 -5.04
C VAL A 66 3.08 5.27 -4.54
N ASP A 67 3.25 5.94 -3.40
CA ASP A 67 4.54 6.16 -2.76
C ASP A 67 4.68 5.23 -1.53
N VAL A 68 5.66 4.34 -1.58
CA VAL A 68 5.98 3.40 -0.50
C VAL A 68 7.19 3.90 0.26
N ARG A 69 7.05 4.09 1.56
CA ARG A 69 8.09 4.57 2.47
C ARG A 69 8.37 3.52 3.52
N LEU A 70 9.63 3.09 3.58
CA LEU A 70 10.09 2.05 4.48
C LEU A 70 11.11 2.64 5.45
N LYS A 71 10.72 2.78 6.72
CA LYS A 71 11.62 3.26 7.77
C LYS A 71 12.41 2.10 8.36
N GLU A 72 13.74 2.24 8.42
CA GLU A 72 14.66 1.19 8.84
C GLU A 72 14.40 -0.13 8.10
N PHE A 73 14.41 -0.07 6.77
CA PHE A 73 14.10 -1.22 5.89
C PHE A 73 12.70 -1.81 6.12
N GLY A 74 11.76 -1.04 6.70
CA GLY A 74 10.40 -1.48 7.02
C GLY A 74 10.26 -2.14 8.39
N SER A 75 11.34 -2.26 9.16
CA SER A 75 11.31 -2.82 10.52
C SER A 75 10.65 -1.87 11.53
N GLU A 76 10.77 -0.56 11.32
CA GLU A 76 10.17 0.45 12.19
C GLU A 76 8.76 0.80 11.72
N SER A 77 8.61 1.14 10.44
CA SER A 77 7.29 1.40 9.84
C SER A 77 7.27 1.18 8.33
N ILE A 78 6.08 0.85 7.84
CA ILE A 78 5.70 0.87 6.43
C ILE A 78 4.66 1.98 6.28
N GLU A 79 4.85 2.87 5.32
CA GLU A 79 3.86 3.88 4.95
C GLU A 79 3.60 3.77 3.44
N VAL A 80 2.34 3.56 3.05
CA VAL A 80 1.90 3.53 1.64
C VAL A 80 0.97 4.71 1.43
N ILE A 81 1.28 5.55 0.44
CA ILE A 81 0.58 6.80 0.15
C ILE A 81 0.06 6.73 -1.29
N ASP A 82 -1.23 6.94 -1.48
CA ASP A 82 -1.85 7.06 -2.80
C ASP A 82 -2.68 8.33 -2.94
N ASN A 83 -2.95 8.69 -4.19
CA ASN A 83 -3.88 9.76 -4.57
C ASN A 83 -5.23 9.20 -5.08
N GLY A 84 -5.63 8.03 -4.59
CA GLY A 84 -6.84 7.32 -5.00
C GLY A 84 -8.13 7.96 -4.50
N THR A 85 -9.20 7.18 -4.46
CA THR A 85 -10.52 7.69 -4.06
C THR A 85 -10.67 7.98 -2.57
N GLY A 86 -9.69 7.59 -1.75
CA GLY A 86 -9.86 7.55 -0.31
C GLY A 86 -10.71 6.35 0.13
N ILE A 87 -10.79 6.14 1.44
CA ILE A 87 -11.67 5.17 2.09
C ILE A 87 -12.88 5.94 2.61
N ILE A 88 -14.07 5.51 2.21
CA ILE A 88 -15.33 6.08 2.69
C ILE A 88 -15.70 5.53 4.06
N GLU A 89 -16.46 6.28 4.84
CA GLU A 89 -16.67 5.97 6.28
C GLU A 89 -17.24 4.59 6.55
N ARG A 90 -18.10 4.11 5.68
CA ARG A 90 -18.73 2.79 5.77
C ARG A 90 -17.79 1.61 5.56
N ASP A 91 -16.60 1.84 5.00
CA ASP A 91 -15.61 0.79 4.72
C ASP A 91 -14.50 0.76 5.81
N PHE A 92 -14.60 1.59 6.86
CA PHE A 92 -13.59 1.65 7.94
C PHE A 92 -13.51 0.36 8.76
N GLU A 93 -14.64 -0.32 8.98
CA GLU A 93 -14.73 -1.56 9.76
C GLU A 93 -14.03 -2.76 9.07
N ALA A 94 -13.67 -2.65 7.79
CA ALA A 94 -12.99 -3.70 7.04
C ALA A 94 -11.47 -3.75 7.28
N ILE A 95 -10.91 -2.84 8.08
CA ILE A 95 -9.46 -2.72 8.31
C ILE A 95 -9.06 -3.56 9.52
N SER A 96 -8.39 -4.70 9.33
CA SER A 96 -8.13 -5.68 10.38
C SER A 96 -6.66 -5.78 10.84
N MET A 97 -6.01 -4.65 11.16
CA MET A 97 -4.64 -4.60 11.69
C MET A 97 -4.39 -3.32 12.50
N LYS A 98 -3.42 -3.36 13.42
CA LYS A 98 -2.97 -2.15 14.14
C LYS A 98 -2.28 -1.18 13.18
N VAL A 99 -3.03 -0.23 12.65
CA VAL A 99 -2.59 0.71 11.62
C VAL A 99 -3.09 2.13 11.91
N VAL A 100 -2.41 3.11 11.34
CA VAL A 100 -2.89 4.49 11.28
C VAL A 100 -3.24 4.80 9.84
N VAL A 101 -4.44 5.32 9.60
CA VAL A 101 -4.92 5.66 8.27
C VAL A 101 -5.20 7.14 8.19
N HIS A 102 -4.65 7.80 7.19
CA HIS A 102 -5.02 9.16 6.79
C HIS A 102 -5.74 9.06 5.46
N THR A 103 -7.01 9.45 5.40
CA THR A 103 -7.76 9.35 4.15
C THR A 103 -8.63 10.57 3.92
N CYS A 104 -8.80 10.95 2.66
CA CYS A 104 -9.76 11.95 2.25
C CYS A 104 -10.55 11.38 1.07
N ALA A 105 -11.78 10.98 1.36
CA ALA A 105 -12.67 10.41 0.36
C ALA A 105 -13.06 11.46 -0.69
N SER A 106 -13.41 11.01 -1.90
CA SER A 106 -13.73 11.93 -2.98
C SER A 106 -14.90 12.87 -2.69
N ASP A 107 -15.86 12.44 -1.87
CA ASP A 107 -17.04 13.17 -1.43
C ASP A 107 -16.88 13.86 -0.07
N ALA A 108 -15.73 13.67 0.60
CA ALA A 108 -15.47 14.28 1.90
C ALA A 108 -14.94 15.71 1.78
N PRO A 109 -15.41 16.66 2.61
CA PRO A 109 -14.92 18.04 2.61
C PRO A 109 -13.55 18.19 3.30
N VAL A 110 -13.17 17.25 4.16
CA VAL A 110 -11.90 17.24 4.91
C VAL A 110 -11.39 15.81 5.06
N GLY A 111 -10.08 15.66 5.17
CA GLY A 111 -9.47 14.38 5.49
C GLY A 111 -9.74 13.94 6.93
N THR A 112 -9.60 12.65 7.16
CA THR A 112 -9.74 12.01 8.47
C THR A 112 -8.49 11.20 8.77
N ARG A 113 -8.00 11.32 10.01
CA ARG A 113 -7.00 10.43 10.61
C ARG A 113 -7.71 9.44 11.52
N MET A 114 -7.36 8.17 11.37
CA MET A 114 -7.89 7.06 12.16
C MET A 114 -6.77 6.22 12.71
N GLU A 115 -6.95 5.69 13.91
CA GLU A 115 -6.07 4.71 14.54
C GLU A 115 -6.88 3.45 14.79
N PHE A 116 -6.37 2.32 14.32
CA PHE A 116 -6.99 1.00 14.48
C PHE A 116 -6.15 0.15 15.41
N ASP A 117 -6.81 -0.71 16.19
CA ASP A 117 -6.13 -1.75 16.95
C ASP A 117 -5.92 -3.03 16.14
N ALA A 118 -5.44 -4.09 16.78
CA ALA A 118 -5.16 -5.36 16.09
C ALA A 118 -6.42 -6.12 15.65
N ASN A 119 -7.59 -5.83 16.24
CA ASN A 119 -8.87 -6.44 15.89
C ASN A 119 -9.59 -5.67 14.79
N GLY A 120 -9.11 -4.46 14.46
CA GLY A 120 -9.74 -3.56 13.51
C GLY A 120 -10.68 -2.56 14.16
N ASP A 121 -10.71 -2.48 15.49
CA ASP A 121 -11.51 -1.50 16.21
C ASP A 121 -10.86 -0.11 16.12
N ILE A 122 -11.68 0.92 15.95
CA ILE A 122 -11.22 2.32 15.86
C ILE A 122 -10.89 2.82 17.27
N LEU A 123 -9.61 3.03 17.55
CA LEU A 123 -9.10 3.62 18.79
C LEU A 123 -9.28 5.15 18.82
N ALA A 124 -9.10 5.81 17.68
CA ALA A 124 -9.21 7.26 17.58
C ALA A 124 -9.61 7.70 16.18
N ARG A 125 -10.42 8.76 16.11
CA ARG A 125 -10.82 9.43 14.86
C ARG A 125 -10.69 10.94 15.01
N ARG A 126 -9.98 11.60 14.09
CA ARG A 126 -9.73 13.05 14.14
C ARG A 126 -9.75 13.66 12.73
N PRO A 127 -10.23 14.90 12.54
CA PRO A 127 -10.04 15.63 11.30
C PRO A 127 -8.55 15.82 10.98
N LEU A 128 -8.20 15.77 9.70
CA LEU A 128 -6.83 15.96 9.21
C LEU A 128 -6.85 16.74 7.89
N ALA A 129 -6.08 17.81 7.79
CA ALA A 129 -5.86 18.49 6.52
C ALA A 129 -5.09 17.58 5.56
N ARG A 130 -5.76 17.10 4.51
CA ARG A 130 -5.20 16.18 3.50
C ARG A 130 -5.93 16.35 2.17
N SER A 131 -5.19 16.30 1.06
CA SER A 131 -5.77 16.11 -0.27
C SER A 131 -6.40 14.72 -0.43
N ARG A 132 -7.19 14.53 -1.49
CA ARG A 132 -7.80 13.22 -1.82
C ARG A 132 -6.77 12.09 -1.90
N GLY A 133 -7.19 10.91 -1.45
CA GLY A 133 -6.37 9.70 -1.42
C GLY A 133 -6.14 9.17 -0.02
N THR A 134 -5.39 8.07 0.08
CA THR A 134 -5.18 7.34 1.32
C THR A 134 -3.69 7.23 1.66
N THR A 135 -3.37 7.31 2.95
CA THR A 135 -2.08 6.88 3.49
C THR A 135 -2.35 5.86 4.56
N VAL A 136 -1.73 4.68 4.45
CA VAL A 136 -1.77 3.63 5.47
C VAL A 136 -0.39 3.53 6.09
N ILE A 137 -0.32 3.62 7.42
CA ILE A 137 0.91 3.56 8.20
C ILE A 137 0.83 2.34 9.13
N VAL A 138 1.73 1.39 8.93
CA VAL A 138 1.90 0.22 9.78
C VAL A 138 3.15 0.42 10.64
N ASN A 139 2.96 0.53 11.96
CA ASN A 139 4.06 0.72 12.91
C ASN A 139 4.44 -0.60 13.56
N GLN A 140 5.74 -0.79 13.81
CA GLN A 140 6.28 -1.93 14.57
C GLN A 140 5.76 -3.27 14.03
N LEU A 141 6.00 -3.49 12.74
CA LEU A 141 5.66 -4.73 12.06
C LEU A 141 6.20 -5.93 12.87
N PHE A 142 5.34 -6.90 13.18
CA PHE A 142 5.67 -8.12 13.95
C PHE A 142 6.09 -7.91 15.42
N HIS A 143 5.74 -6.79 16.06
CA HIS A 143 5.97 -6.62 17.50
C HIS A 143 5.33 -7.74 18.36
N ASN A 144 4.25 -8.34 17.89
CA ASN A 144 3.55 -9.46 18.51
C ASN A 144 4.12 -10.85 18.16
N LEU A 145 5.15 -10.95 17.31
CA LEU A 145 5.75 -12.22 16.87
C LEU A 145 7.28 -12.22 17.07
N PRO A 146 7.78 -12.36 18.32
CA PRO A 146 9.18 -12.11 18.68
C PRO A 146 10.21 -12.99 17.96
N VAL A 147 9.87 -14.25 17.64
CA VAL A 147 10.75 -15.15 16.86
C VAL A 147 10.88 -14.68 15.41
N ARG A 148 9.82 -14.10 14.84
CA ARG A 148 9.81 -13.57 13.45
C ARG A 148 10.42 -12.19 13.38
N ARG A 149 10.25 -11.39 14.44
CA ARG A 149 10.97 -10.13 14.63
C ARG A 149 12.48 -10.33 14.53
N ARG A 150 13.04 -11.50 14.90
CA ARG A 150 14.47 -11.80 14.73
C ARG A 150 14.94 -11.72 13.26
N HIS A 151 14.10 -12.12 12.31
CA HIS A 151 14.39 -12.01 10.86
C HIS A 151 14.37 -10.56 10.36
N LEU A 152 13.84 -9.64 11.17
CA LEU A 152 13.76 -8.20 10.91
C LEU A 152 14.58 -7.38 11.91
N THR A 153 15.41 -8.04 12.70
CA THR A 153 16.45 -7.39 13.52
C THR A 153 17.85 -7.69 13.00
N ASP A 154 18.02 -8.76 12.21
CA ASP A 154 19.28 -9.03 11.53
C ASP A 154 19.45 -8.09 10.32
N PRO A 155 20.51 -7.24 10.26
CA PRO A 155 20.71 -6.30 9.17
C PRO A 155 20.80 -6.95 7.78
N ALA A 156 21.40 -8.14 7.68
CA ALA A 156 21.55 -8.83 6.40
C ALA A 156 20.21 -9.36 5.88
N GLN A 157 19.40 -9.97 6.75
CA GLN A 157 18.03 -10.36 6.38
C GLN A 157 17.15 -9.16 6.03
N LEU A 158 17.25 -8.05 6.77
CA LEU A 158 16.51 -6.82 6.46
C LEU A 158 16.83 -6.27 5.07
N ALA A 159 18.11 -6.22 4.70
CA ALA A 159 18.52 -5.80 3.36
C ALA A 159 17.96 -6.74 2.28
N LYS A 160 17.95 -8.06 2.54
CA LYS A 160 17.40 -9.06 1.61
C LYS A 160 15.87 -8.98 1.46
N GLU A 161 15.15 -8.71 2.55
CA GLU A 161 13.69 -8.48 2.54
C GLU A 161 13.35 -7.18 1.80
N PHE A 162 14.14 -6.12 2.02
CA PHE A 162 13.98 -4.86 1.29
C PHE A 162 14.20 -5.06 -0.21
N ALA A 163 15.27 -5.73 -0.63
CA ALA A 163 15.53 -6.01 -2.04
C ALA A 163 14.40 -6.83 -2.70
N ARG A 164 13.85 -7.83 -1.99
CA ARG A 164 12.66 -8.57 -2.45
C ARG A 164 11.44 -7.68 -2.62
N THR A 165 11.25 -6.72 -1.72
CA THR A 165 10.16 -5.75 -1.78
C THR A 165 10.33 -4.81 -2.97
N VAL A 166 11.54 -4.30 -3.23
CA VAL A 166 11.84 -3.48 -4.42
C VAL A 166 11.60 -4.27 -5.71
N ASN A 167 12.00 -5.54 -5.78
CA ASN A 167 11.74 -6.39 -6.93
C ASN A 167 10.23 -6.61 -7.17
N LEU A 168 9.46 -6.80 -6.10
CA LEU A 168 8.00 -6.89 -6.18
C LEU A 168 7.40 -5.59 -6.76
N LEU A 169 7.79 -4.42 -6.24
CA LEU A 169 7.29 -3.13 -6.72
C LEU A 169 7.68 -2.88 -8.18
N THR A 170 8.90 -3.27 -8.57
CA THR A 170 9.35 -3.23 -9.97
C THR A 170 8.42 -4.03 -10.89
N ALA A 171 7.98 -5.22 -10.46
CA ALA A 171 7.03 -6.02 -11.23
C ALA A 171 5.67 -5.31 -11.39
N TYR A 172 5.16 -4.64 -10.35
CA TYR A 172 3.94 -3.83 -10.47
C TYR A 172 4.12 -2.65 -11.41
N CYS A 173 5.27 -1.97 -11.42
CA CYS A 173 5.56 -0.89 -12.38
C CYS A 173 5.47 -1.35 -13.84
N LEU A 174 5.88 -2.58 -14.13
CA LEU A 174 5.87 -3.13 -15.50
C LEU A 174 4.45 -3.49 -15.98
N VAL A 175 3.55 -3.84 -15.07
CA VAL A 175 2.20 -4.33 -15.41
C VAL A 175 1.12 -3.25 -15.24
N SER A 176 1.34 -2.27 -14.35
CA SER A 176 0.34 -1.26 -13.98
C SER A 176 0.43 -0.02 -14.87
N VAL A 177 -0.19 -0.08 -16.05
CA VAL A 177 -0.22 1.05 -16.99
C VAL A 177 -0.89 2.28 -16.37
N GLY A 178 -0.24 3.44 -16.48
CA GLY A 178 -0.78 4.72 -15.97
C GLY A 178 -0.61 4.93 -14.47
N VAL A 179 0.13 4.04 -13.79
CA VAL A 179 0.44 4.13 -12.35
C VAL A 179 1.93 4.38 -12.16
N GLN A 180 2.29 5.41 -11.39
CA GLN A 180 3.66 5.61 -10.92
C GLN A 180 3.82 5.04 -9.52
N ILE A 181 4.75 4.10 -9.35
CA ILE A 181 5.08 3.55 -8.03
C ILE A 181 6.49 4.01 -7.64
N SER A 182 6.62 4.60 -6.46
CA SER A 182 7.92 4.95 -5.85
C SER A 182 8.16 4.15 -4.58
N CYS A 183 9.43 3.88 -4.29
CA CYS A 183 9.86 3.26 -3.05
C CYS A 183 11.03 4.03 -2.46
N VAL A 184 10.92 4.43 -1.20
CA VAL A 184 11.92 5.23 -0.51
C VAL A 184 12.28 4.58 0.82
N ARG A 185 13.58 4.49 1.10
CA ARG A 185 14.09 4.07 2.40
C ARG A 185 14.38 5.29 3.28
N ILE A 186 13.87 5.27 4.50
CA ILE A 186 14.09 6.31 5.51
C ILE A 186 14.92 5.72 6.65
N SER A 187 16.02 6.37 7.03
CA SER A 187 16.83 5.93 8.19
C SER A 187 16.28 6.44 9.53
N LYS A 188 16.83 5.96 10.66
CA LYS A 188 16.40 6.35 12.03
C LYS A 188 16.33 7.86 12.25
N ASN A 189 17.29 8.59 11.70
CA ASN A 189 17.40 10.04 11.78
C ASN A 189 16.48 10.80 10.79
N GLY A 190 15.57 10.10 10.11
CA GLY A 190 14.65 10.70 9.14
C GLY A 190 15.28 11.07 7.81
N ARG A 191 16.56 10.72 7.58
CA ARG A 191 17.22 10.97 6.30
C ARG A 191 16.65 10.03 5.24
N THR A 192 16.12 10.61 4.18
CA THR A 192 15.78 9.89 2.96
C THR A 192 17.06 9.37 2.33
N MET A 193 17.18 8.05 2.26
CA MET A 193 18.24 7.39 1.50
C MET A 193 17.72 7.24 0.08
N SER A 194 18.41 7.89 -0.87
CA SER A 194 17.98 8.05 -2.26
C SER A 194 17.46 6.76 -2.90
N SER A 195 16.35 6.94 -3.63
CA SER A 195 15.60 5.93 -4.38
C SER A 195 16.50 5.03 -5.21
N GLU A 196 16.49 3.73 -4.94
CA GLU A 196 16.72 2.74 -5.98
C GLU A 196 15.48 2.79 -6.88
N TYR A 197 15.51 3.65 -7.90
CA TYR A 197 14.73 3.34 -9.09
C TYR A 197 15.28 2.01 -9.62
N PRO A 198 14.46 1.02 -9.96
CA PRO A 198 14.92 0.02 -10.90
C PRO A 198 15.22 0.78 -12.21
N GLU A 199 16.49 1.09 -12.48
CA GLU A 199 16.97 1.75 -13.72
C GLU A 199 16.58 0.98 -15.00
N GLN A 200 15.91 -0.16 -14.89
CA GLN A 200 15.58 -1.07 -15.98
C GLN A 200 14.23 -0.79 -16.65
N ALA A 201 13.40 0.14 -16.16
CA ALA A 201 12.10 0.44 -16.79
C ALA A 201 12.15 1.55 -17.87
N VAL A 202 13.26 2.29 -18.01
CA VAL A 202 13.39 3.39 -19.00
C VAL A 202 14.18 2.95 -20.26
N GLN A 203 14.77 1.75 -20.28
CA GLN A 203 15.51 1.22 -21.42
C GLN A 203 14.81 0.05 -22.14
N ALA A 204 13.49 -0.01 -22.10
CA ALA A 204 12.75 -0.73 -23.15
C ALA A 204 12.88 0.09 -24.44
N LYS A 205 14.01 -0.12 -25.12
CA LYS A 205 14.26 0.25 -26.51
C LYS A 205 13.00 -0.05 -27.32
N GLY A 206 12.42 0.98 -27.90
CA GLY A 206 11.57 0.78 -29.07
C GLY A 206 12.39 0.05 -30.13
N PRO A 207 11.91 -1.06 -30.70
CA PRO A 207 12.50 -1.59 -31.91
C PRO A 207 11.88 -0.85 -33.10
N ILE A 208 12.77 -0.12 -33.79
CA ILE A 208 12.89 0.13 -35.25
C ILE A 208 11.61 0.50 -36.00
#